data_AF-A0A4V0ND71-F1
#
_entry.id   AF-A0A4V0ND71-F1
#
_cell.length_a   1.000
_cell.length_b   1.000
_cell.length_c   1.000
_cell.angle_alpha   90.00
_cell.angle_beta   90.00
_cell.angle_gamma   90.00
#
_symmetry.space_group_name_H-M   'P 1'
#
loop_
_entity.id
_entity.type
_entity.pdbx_description
1 polymer ?
#
loop_
_entity_poly.entity_id
_entity_poly.type
_entity_poly.pdbx_seq_one_letter_code
_entity_poly.pdbx_strand_id
1 'polypeptide(L)'
;MKPRLPGQRTSPAGDEAPPRRSGPARGPRLAPVAPEVEPDAPASDDELRAARALAEALDRGEVPLATALRAAARPSGLDLADHEALLARALGDEEAPPTKAEQRAAERLREALGGRDAEQGEPAREGGAGGEGALGQREELAELAIALRAAWRPRPLAELRGRALVEQALRASSGQRGRRTAPVTMAALSALAAVAAGVALLVGEVREELPSAARAPAAPAAEGAPLPSPIAARSTAALFDPAAPFPREGGQTARIDRIAAARAADLRQNRYAAWGVR
;
A
#
# COMPACT_ATOMS: atom_id res chain seq x y z
N MET A 1 -25.49 37.22 -54.54
CA MET A 1 -24.92 36.84 -53.23
C MET A 1 -23.70 35.95 -53.50
N LYS A 2 -22.49 36.38 -53.12
CA LYS A 2 -21.24 35.62 -53.34
C LYS A 2 -20.79 34.97 -52.02
N PRO A 3 -20.40 33.68 -51.99
CA PRO A 3 -19.96 33.01 -50.77
C PRO A 3 -18.53 33.45 -50.41
N ARG A 4 -18.31 33.75 -49.11
CA ARG A 4 -16.99 34.03 -48.53
C ARG A 4 -16.29 32.71 -48.20
N LEU A 5 -15.04 32.57 -48.64
CA LEU A 5 -14.15 31.47 -48.31
C LEU A 5 -13.61 31.62 -46.86
N PRO A 6 -13.47 30.50 -46.10
CA PRO A 6 -12.96 30.53 -44.74
C PRO A 6 -11.43 30.70 -44.69
N GLY A 7 -11.01 31.86 -44.18
CA GLY A 7 -10.02 32.02 -43.11
C GLY A 7 -8.65 31.36 -43.28
N GLN A 8 -7.74 32.05 -43.97
CA GLN A 8 -6.31 31.93 -43.70
C GLN A 8 -6.03 32.44 -42.28
N ARG A 9 -5.58 31.55 -41.39
CA ARG A 9 -5.00 31.95 -40.10
C ARG A 9 -3.56 32.36 -40.35
N THR A 10 -3.31 33.66 -40.32
CA THR A 10 -1.96 34.22 -40.22
C THR A 10 -1.38 33.84 -38.86
N SER A 11 -0.29 33.07 -38.88
CA SER A 11 0.54 32.84 -37.70
C SER A 11 1.11 34.19 -37.24
N PRO A 12 0.93 34.61 -35.97
CA PRO A 12 1.65 35.74 -35.44
C PRO A 12 3.12 35.33 -35.28
N ALA A 13 3.93 35.77 -36.23
CA ALA A 13 5.37 35.82 -36.11
C ALA A 13 5.73 36.91 -35.09
N GLY A 14 6.59 36.55 -34.13
CA GLY A 14 7.41 37.49 -33.39
C GLY A 14 6.69 38.24 -32.28
N ASP A 15 6.74 37.71 -31.07
CA ASP A 15 7.00 38.59 -29.93
C ASP A 15 8.03 37.92 -29.02
N GLU A 16 9.09 38.66 -28.77
CA GLU A 16 10.37 38.19 -28.30
C GLU A 16 10.27 37.60 -26.90
N ALA A 17 10.81 36.39 -26.73
CA ALA A 17 11.00 35.83 -25.41
C ALA A 17 11.92 36.77 -24.59
N PRO A 18 11.49 37.23 -23.41
CA PRO A 18 12.29 38.14 -22.60
C PRO A 18 13.66 37.50 -22.30
N PRO A 19 14.75 38.28 -22.32
CA PRO A 19 16.08 37.77 -22.04
C PRO A 19 16.07 37.12 -20.66
N ARG A 20 16.36 35.81 -20.64
CA ARG A 20 16.51 35.05 -19.41
C ARG A 20 17.59 35.73 -18.57
N ARG A 21 17.19 36.47 -17.54
CA ARG A 21 18.12 37.00 -16.54
C ARG A 21 18.87 35.82 -15.95
N SER A 22 20.13 35.70 -16.33
CA SER A 22 21.11 34.84 -15.68
C SER A 22 21.20 35.27 -14.23
N GLY A 23 20.39 34.65 -13.37
CA GLY A 23 20.53 34.79 -11.92
C GLY A 23 21.96 34.41 -11.53
N PRO A 24 22.54 35.04 -10.50
CA PRO A 24 23.88 34.70 -10.04
C PRO A 24 23.91 33.19 -9.81
N ALA A 25 24.86 32.52 -10.43
CA ALA A 25 25.08 31.09 -10.32
C ALA A 25 25.03 30.74 -8.83
N ARG A 26 23.91 30.17 -8.38
CA ARG A 26 23.83 29.56 -7.07
C ARG A 26 24.70 28.33 -7.22
N GLY A 27 26.00 28.51 -6.92
CA GLY A 27 26.92 27.42 -6.75
C GLY A 27 26.26 26.37 -5.87
N PRO A 28 26.53 25.08 -6.10
CA PRO A 28 25.95 24.02 -5.30
C PRO A 28 26.13 24.40 -3.84
N ARG A 29 25.02 24.67 -3.14
CA ARG A 29 25.03 24.77 -1.69
C ARG A 29 25.42 23.36 -1.25
N LEU A 30 26.71 23.15 -1.07
CA LEU A 30 27.24 21.98 -0.40
C LEU A 30 26.46 21.92 0.90
N ALA A 31 25.59 20.90 1.00
CA ALA A 31 24.92 20.61 2.25
C ALA A 31 26.02 20.57 3.32
N PRO A 32 25.79 21.13 4.52
CA PRO A 32 26.76 21.03 5.60
C PRO A 32 27.16 19.55 5.68
N VAL A 33 28.44 19.30 5.41
CA VAL A 33 29.01 17.96 5.54
C VAL A 33 28.80 17.62 7.00
N ALA A 34 27.95 16.62 7.26
CA ALA A 34 27.77 16.13 8.60
C ALA A 34 29.17 15.78 9.14
N PRO A 35 29.50 16.18 10.37
CA PRO A 35 30.81 15.86 10.93
C PRO A 35 31.05 14.36 10.77
N GLU A 36 32.22 13.98 10.24
CA GLU A 36 32.62 12.58 10.15
C GLU A 36 32.66 12.04 11.58
N VAL A 37 31.66 11.25 11.93
CA VAL A 37 31.60 10.59 13.23
C VAL A 37 32.56 9.40 13.15
N GLU A 38 33.67 9.46 13.88
CA GLU A 38 34.51 8.27 14.09
C GLU A 38 33.66 7.21 14.81
N PRO A 39 33.36 6.07 14.17
CA PRO A 39 32.42 5.08 14.71
C PRO A 39 32.90 4.43 16.02
N ASP A 40 34.20 4.52 16.31
CA ASP A 40 34.83 3.93 17.48
C ASP A 40 35.13 4.96 18.59
N ALA A 41 34.80 6.24 18.39
CA ALA A 41 34.96 7.24 19.44
C ALA A 41 33.99 6.93 20.60
N PRO A 42 34.43 7.01 21.87
CA PRO A 42 33.52 6.86 23.00
C PRO A 42 32.46 7.96 22.94
N ALA A 43 31.21 7.61 23.27
CA ALA A 43 30.10 8.57 23.26
C ALA A 43 30.42 9.78 24.15
N SER A 44 30.18 10.97 23.62
CA SER A 44 30.36 12.22 24.34
C SER A 44 29.36 12.36 25.50
N ASP A 45 29.71 13.17 26.51
CA ASP A 45 28.83 13.40 27.66
C ASP A 45 27.46 13.99 27.26
N ASP A 46 27.42 14.79 26.19
CA ASP A 46 26.19 15.37 25.67
C ASP A 46 25.33 14.31 24.97
N GLU A 47 25.93 13.38 24.22
CA GLU A 47 25.22 12.23 23.65
C GLU A 47 24.68 11.30 24.73
N LEU A 48 25.46 11.03 25.78
CA LEU A 48 25.01 10.23 26.93
C LEU A 48 23.83 10.92 27.65
N ARG A 49 23.86 12.25 27.79
CA ARG A 49 22.75 13.02 28.37
C ARG A 49 21.50 12.97 27.49
N ALA A 50 21.66 13.15 26.17
CA ALA A 50 20.57 13.05 25.21
C ALA A 50 19.95 11.64 25.17
N ALA A 51 20.78 10.59 25.21
CA ALA A 51 20.34 9.20 25.26
C ALA A 51 19.54 8.90 26.53
N ARG A 52 19.95 9.42 27.69
CA ARG A 52 19.19 9.30 28.96
C ARG A 52 17.85 10.03 28.90
N ALA A 53 17.84 11.27 28.42
CA ALA A 53 16.61 12.05 28.25
C ALA A 53 15.62 11.35 27.30
N LEU A 54 16.14 10.76 26.22
CA LEU A 54 15.35 9.94 25.31
C LEU A 54 14.82 8.70 26.04
N ALA A 55 15.67 7.95 26.76
CA ALA A 55 15.23 6.77 27.53
C ALA A 55 14.11 7.11 28.54
N GLU A 56 14.20 8.23 29.25
CA GLU A 56 13.16 8.69 30.18
C GLU A 56 11.86 9.09 29.46
N ALA A 57 11.95 9.77 28.31
CA ALA A 57 10.79 10.08 27.48
C ALA A 57 10.13 8.81 26.92
N LEU A 58 10.96 7.83 26.54
CA LEU A 58 10.51 6.51 26.12
C LEU A 58 9.77 5.82 27.25
N ASP A 59 10.31 5.82 28.48
CA ASP A 59 9.72 5.18 29.67
C ASP A 59 8.37 5.80 30.04
N ARG A 60 8.24 7.12 29.96
CA ARG A 60 6.97 7.84 30.17
C ARG A 60 5.92 7.58 29.09
N GLY A 61 6.29 7.02 27.94
CA GLY A 61 5.35 6.72 26.85
C GLY A 61 4.84 7.97 26.12
N GLU A 62 5.53 9.10 26.22
CA GLU A 62 5.11 10.41 25.69
C GLU A 62 5.24 10.50 24.16
N VAL A 63 5.91 9.54 23.53
CA VAL A 63 6.16 9.53 22.08
C VAL A 63 5.53 8.27 21.48
N PRO A 64 4.71 8.35 20.43
CA PRO A 64 4.22 7.17 19.71
C PRO A 64 5.37 6.29 19.18
N LEU A 65 6.48 6.93 18.81
CA LEU A 65 7.75 6.27 18.46
C LEU A 65 8.34 5.46 19.62
N ALA A 66 8.00 5.79 20.87
CA ALA A 66 8.53 5.12 22.04
C ALA A 66 8.12 3.68 22.15
N THR A 67 6.86 3.38 21.83
CA THR A 67 6.36 2.01 21.81
C THR A 67 7.09 1.18 20.77
N ALA A 68 7.33 1.75 19.59
CA ALA A 68 8.08 1.08 18.52
C ALA A 68 9.55 0.87 18.88
N LEU A 69 10.24 1.89 19.42
CA LEU A 69 11.63 1.78 19.85
C LEU A 69 11.80 0.82 21.03
N ARG A 70 10.86 0.81 21.98
CA ARG A 70 10.87 -0.14 23.09
C ARG A 70 10.67 -1.58 22.60
N ALA A 71 9.76 -1.78 21.64
CA ALA A 71 9.57 -3.09 21.00
C ALA A 71 10.82 -3.53 20.21
N ALA A 72 11.51 -2.60 19.54
CA ALA A 72 12.74 -2.88 18.80
C ALA A 72 13.93 -3.17 19.73
N ALA A 73 14.07 -2.41 20.83
CA ALA A 73 15.17 -2.56 21.80
C ALA A 73 15.00 -3.80 22.70
N ARG A 74 13.76 -4.25 22.90
CA ARG A 74 13.43 -5.45 23.66
C ARG A 74 12.44 -6.29 22.86
N PRO A 75 12.91 -6.99 21.82
CA PRO A 75 12.06 -7.93 21.12
C PRO A 75 11.62 -8.97 22.15
N SER A 76 10.33 -9.02 22.46
CA SER A 76 9.78 -10.13 23.22
C SER A 76 10.07 -11.39 22.43
N GLY A 77 10.64 -12.41 23.09
CA GLY A 77 10.83 -13.71 22.47
C GLY A 77 9.51 -14.15 21.82
N LEU A 78 9.54 -14.31 20.50
CA LEU A 78 8.41 -14.82 19.76
C LEU A 78 8.23 -16.28 20.20
N ASP A 79 7.00 -16.66 20.57
CA ASP A 79 6.72 -18.05 20.90
C ASP A 79 7.09 -18.94 19.71
N LEU A 80 7.64 -20.12 19.96
CA LEU A 80 8.14 -20.99 18.89
C LEU A 80 7.02 -21.31 17.87
N ALA A 81 5.80 -21.56 18.37
CA ALA A 81 4.65 -21.81 17.50
C ALA A 81 4.29 -20.59 16.62
N ASP A 82 4.38 -19.37 17.15
CA ASP A 82 4.15 -18.15 16.38
C ASP A 82 5.27 -17.91 15.36
N HIS A 83 6.52 -18.26 15.71
CA HIS A 83 7.67 -18.16 14.81
C HIS A 83 7.52 -19.11 13.61
N GLU A 84 7.20 -20.38 13.87
CA GLU A 84 6.95 -21.39 12.83
C GLU A 84 5.77 -21.00 11.93
N ALA A 85 4.68 -20.48 12.51
CA ALA A 85 3.53 -20.01 11.73
C ALA A 85 3.90 -18.84 10.79
N LEU A 86 4.71 -17.89 11.28
CA LEU A 86 5.19 -16.77 10.46
C LEU A 86 6.15 -17.24 9.36
N LEU A 87 7.05 -18.18 9.67
CA LEU A 87 7.96 -18.78 8.68
C LEU A 87 7.19 -19.54 7.60
N ALA A 88 6.25 -20.41 7.98
CA ALA A 88 5.42 -21.16 7.04
C ALA A 88 4.69 -20.20 6.08
N ARG A 89 4.09 -19.13 6.61
CA ARG A 89 3.39 -18.12 5.80
C ARG A 89 4.35 -17.34 4.89
N ALA A 90 5.55 -17.01 5.35
CA ALA A 90 6.58 -16.36 4.53
C ALA A 90 7.08 -17.27 3.40
N LEU A 91 7.04 -18.59 3.60
CA LEU A 91 7.35 -19.61 2.60
C LEU A 91 6.16 -19.94 1.67
N GLY A 92 5.04 -19.23 1.80
CA GLY A 92 3.88 -19.36 0.93
C GLY A 92 2.81 -20.36 1.39
N ASP A 93 2.91 -20.87 2.62
CA ASP A 93 1.84 -21.67 3.22
C ASP A 93 0.69 -20.77 3.69
N GLU A 94 -0.34 -20.63 2.84
CA GLU A 94 -1.56 -19.88 3.16
C GLU A 94 -2.40 -20.56 4.26
N GLU A 95 -2.16 -21.84 4.55
CA GLU A 95 -2.87 -22.62 5.58
C GLU A 95 -2.18 -22.58 6.95
N ALA A 96 -1.04 -21.88 7.06
CA ALA A 96 -0.31 -21.74 8.31
C ALA A 96 -1.22 -21.20 9.43
N PRO A 97 -1.23 -21.84 10.62
CA PRO A 97 -2.14 -21.49 11.70
C PRO A 97 -1.99 -20.01 12.12
N PRO A 98 -3.07 -19.36 12.60
CA PRO A 98 -2.98 -17.99 13.08
C PRO A 98 -2.10 -17.92 14.34
N THR A 99 -1.24 -16.91 14.40
CA THR A 99 -0.40 -16.62 15.57
C THR A 99 -1.26 -16.27 16.78
N LYS A 100 -0.73 -16.42 18.01
CA LYS A 100 -1.43 -16.04 19.24
C LYS A 100 -1.79 -14.56 19.25
N ALA A 101 -0.95 -13.70 18.67
CA ALA A 101 -1.24 -12.28 18.53
C ALA A 101 -2.48 -12.03 17.65
N GLU A 102 -2.57 -12.73 16.50
CA GLU A 102 -3.73 -12.69 15.60
C GLU A 102 -4.98 -13.25 16.27
N GLN A 103 -4.87 -14.38 16.99
CA GLN A 103 -5.99 -14.98 17.72
C GLN A 103 -6.56 -14.02 18.77
N ARG A 104 -5.69 -13.38 19.58
CA ARG A 104 -6.11 -12.37 20.57
C ARG A 104 -6.73 -11.15 19.89
N ALA A 105 -6.20 -10.70 18.76
CA ALA A 105 -6.78 -9.59 18.00
C ALA A 105 -8.18 -9.95 17.45
N ALA A 106 -8.34 -11.16 16.91
CA ALA A 106 -9.61 -11.67 16.43
C ALA A 106 -10.63 -11.87 17.55
N GLU A 107 -10.19 -12.24 18.75
CA GLU A 107 -11.04 -12.33 19.94
C GLU A 107 -11.51 -10.95 20.41
N ARG A 108 -10.61 -9.96 20.53
CA ARG A 108 -10.98 -8.56 20.82
C ARG A 108 -11.96 -8.00 19.80
N LEU A 109 -11.78 -8.32 18.52
CA LEU A 109 -12.69 -7.90 17.46
C LEU A 109 -14.05 -8.59 17.58
N ARG A 110 -14.09 -9.89 17.91
CA ARG A 110 -15.35 -10.62 18.20
C ARG A 110 -16.08 -10.03 19.40
N GLU A 111 -15.37 -9.71 20.48
CA GLU A 111 -15.93 -9.05 21.66
C GLU A 111 -16.52 -7.67 21.30
N ALA A 112 -15.77 -6.85 20.57
CA ALA A 112 -16.24 -5.54 20.10
C ALA A 112 -17.48 -5.64 19.17
N LEU A 113 -17.52 -6.69 18.33
CA LEU A 113 -18.66 -6.97 17.45
C LEU A 113 -19.89 -7.48 18.21
N GLY A 114 -19.69 -8.22 19.31
CA GLY A 114 -20.75 -8.84 20.12
C GLY A 114 -21.34 -7.91 21.19
N GLY A 115 -20.53 -7.03 21.78
CA GLY A 115 -20.98 -6.10 22.83
C GLY A 115 -22.09 -5.14 22.38
N ARG A 116 -22.12 -4.78 21.09
CA ARG A 116 -23.10 -3.81 20.56
C ARG A 116 -24.52 -4.35 20.38
N ASP A 117 -24.67 -5.68 20.31
CA ASP A 117 -26.00 -6.30 20.25
C ASP A 117 -26.62 -6.36 21.67
N ALA A 118 -25.81 -6.31 22.73
CA ALA A 118 -26.25 -6.26 24.12
C ALA A 118 -26.60 -4.83 24.59
N GLU A 119 -25.90 -3.80 24.10
CA GLU A 119 -26.07 -2.39 24.52
C GLU A 119 -27.21 -1.63 23.81
N GLN A 120 -28.00 -2.26 22.95
CA GLN A 120 -29.24 -1.63 22.47
C GLN A 120 -30.35 -1.56 23.54
N GLY A 121 -30.11 -2.13 24.73
CA GLY A 121 -30.92 -1.93 25.93
C GLY A 121 -30.25 -0.98 26.92
N GLU A 122 -30.71 0.26 26.96
CA GLU A 122 -30.40 1.32 27.93
C GLU A 122 -28.97 1.94 27.94
N PRO A 123 -28.84 3.26 27.68
CA PRO A 123 -27.59 3.97 27.87
C PRO A 123 -27.33 4.14 29.37
N ALA A 124 -26.53 3.24 29.95
CA ALA A 124 -25.99 3.40 31.29
C ALA A 124 -25.13 4.67 31.33
N ARG A 125 -25.72 5.74 31.88
CA ARG A 125 -25.02 6.94 32.31
C ARG A 125 -24.11 6.54 33.45
N GLU A 126 -22.83 6.34 33.22
CA GLU A 126 -21.88 6.34 34.33
C GLU A 126 -20.51 6.88 33.91
N GLY A 127 -20.17 8.01 34.51
CA GLY A 127 -18.88 8.67 34.36
C GLY A 127 -17.79 7.87 35.06
N GLY A 128 -16.97 7.20 34.27
CA GLY A 128 -15.69 6.64 34.71
C GLY A 128 -14.55 7.47 34.15
N ALA A 129 -13.96 8.33 34.98
CA ALA A 129 -12.72 9.02 34.69
C ALA A 129 -11.57 8.00 34.67
N GLY A 130 -11.29 7.39 33.52
CA GLY A 130 -10.26 6.36 33.43
C GLY A 130 -9.90 5.97 32.01
N GLY A 131 -9.03 6.78 31.37
CA GLY A 131 -8.20 6.35 30.25
C GLY A 131 -8.69 6.74 28.86
N GLU A 132 -8.42 7.99 28.44
CA GLU A 132 -8.63 8.46 27.06
C GLU A 132 -8.05 7.51 25.99
N GLY A 133 -6.91 6.87 26.27
CA GLY A 133 -6.26 5.97 25.29
C GLY A 133 -6.97 4.64 25.06
N ALA A 134 -7.65 4.07 26.07
CA ALA A 134 -8.34 2.79 25.94
C ALA A 134 -9.71 2.96 25.26
N LEU A 135 -10.38 4.10 25.48
CA LEU A 135 -11.62 4.44 24.80
C LEU A 135 -11.38 4.70 23.31
N GLY A 136 -10.31 5.42 22.95
CA GLY A 136 -9.96 5.64 21.54
C GLY A 136 -9.74 4.34 20.78
N GLN A 137 -8.97 3.38 21.33
CA GLN A 137 -8.77 2.08 20.68
C GLN A 137 -10.07 1.28 20.54
N ARG A 138 -10.98 1.34 21.53
CA ARG A 138 -12.29 0.67 21.43
C ARG A 138 -13.18 1.32 20.38
N GLU A 139 -13.16 2.64 20.26
CA GLU A 139 -13.91 3.38 19.26
C GLU A 139 -13.39 3.09 17.84
N GLU A 140 -12.06 3.10 17.65
CA GLU A 140 -11.41 2.73 16.39
C GLU A 140 -11.74 1.28 15.98
N LEU A 141 -11.69 0.33 16.93
CA LEU A 141 -12.08 -1.06 16.69
C LEU A 141 -13.57 -1.18 16.36
N ALA A 142 -14.43 -0.40 17.01
CA ALA A 142 -15.85 -0.38 16.73
C ALA A 142 -16.16 0.21 15.34
N GLU A 143 -15.44 1.24 14.92
CA GLU A 143 -15.55 1.82 13.57
C GLU A 143 -15.07 0.83 12.50
N LEU A 144 -13.92 0.19 12.71
CA LEU A 144 -13.41 -0.88 11.83
C LEU A 144 -14.40 -2.05 11.74
N ALA A 145 -14.97 -2.47 12.86
CA ALA A 145 -16.00 -3.50 12.92
C ALA A 145 -17.24 -3.13 12.10
N ILE A 146 -17.71 -1.88 12.16
CA ILE A 146 -18.81 -1.38 11.32
C ILE A 146 -18.42 -1.45 9.84
N ALA A 147 -17.23 -0.97 9.48
CA ALA A 147 -16.75 -0.95 8.10
C ALA A 147 -16.66 -2.37 7.51
N LEU A 148 -16.10 -3.32 8.26
CA LEU A 148 -16.02 -4.73 7.85
C LEU A 148 -17.41 -5.38 7.72
N ARG A 149 -18.32 -5.10 8.65
CA ARG A 149 -19.70 -5.60 8.57
C ARG A 149 -20.43 -5.03 7.36
N ALA A 150 -20.23 -3.75 7.05
CA ALA A 150 -20.78 -3.10 5.86
C ALA A 150 -20.17 -3.64 4.55
N ALA A 151 -18.88 -4.00 4.55
CA ALA A 151 -18.21 -4.59 3.40
C ALA A 151 -18.66 -6.04 3.15
N TRP A 152 -18.82 -6.84 4.21
CA TRP A 152 -19.23 -8.24 4.11
C TRP A 152 -20.72 -8.41 3.79
N ARG A 153 -21.55 -7.50 4.31
CA ARG A 153 -22.99 -7.44 4.04
C ARG A 153 -23.33 -6.04 3.55
N PRO A 154 -23.00 -5.73 2.29
CA PRO A 154 -23.39 -4.46 1.72
C PRO A 154 -24.91 -4.34 1.82
N ARG A 155 -25.38 -3.29 2.49
CA ARG A 155 -26.81 -3.01 2.54
C ARG A 155 -27.30 -2.89 1.10
N PRO A 156 -28.40 -3.57 0.72
CA PRO A 156 -28.97 -3.39 -0.60
C PRO A 156 -29.23 -1.90 -0.79
N LEU A 157 -28.53 -1.29 -1.74
CA LEU A 157 -28.78 0.08 -2.12
C LEU A 157 -30.20 0.11 -2.68
N ALA A 158 -31.08 0.91 -2.07
CA ALA A 158 -32.39 1.17 -2.67
C ALA A 158 -32.16 1.59 -4.13
N GLU A 159 -32.86 0.97 -5.08
CA GLU A 159 -32.57 1.10 -6.52
C GLU A 159 -32.46 2.56 -6.98
N LEU A 160 -33.28 3.44 -6.40
CA LEU A 160 -33.27 4.88 -6.65
C LEU A 160 -31.95 5.55 -6.26
N ARG A 161 -31.35 5.14 -5.13
CA ARG A 161 -30.06 5.66 -4.67
C ARG A 161 -28.89 5.12 -5.50
N GLY A 162 -29.00 3.87 -5.95
CA GLY A 162 -28.04 3.27 -6.87
C GLY A 162 -27.97 4.01 -8.21
N ARG A 163 -29.13 4.31 -8.82
CA ARG A 163 -29.20 5.10 -10.06
C ARG A 163 -28.61 6.50 -9.90
N ALA A 164 -28.92 7.19 -8.80
CA ALA A 164 -28.38 8.52 -8.53
C ALA A 164 -26.84 8.52 -8.41
N LEU A 165 -26.26 7.53 -7.74
CA LEU A 165 -24.79 7.40 -7.61
C LEU A 165 -24.13 7.07 -8.95
N VAL A 166 -24.74 6.20 -9.76
CA VAL A 166 -24.24 5.87 -11.11
C VAL A 166 -24.31 7.10 -12.01
N GLU A 167 -25.41 7.85 -12.00
CA GLU A 167 -25.51 9.11 -12.74
C GLU A 167 -24.47 10.14 -12.28
N GLN A 168 -24.24 10.26 -10.98
CA GLN A 168 -23.24 11.15 -10.42
C GLN A 168 -21.82 10.75 -10.86
N ALA A 169 -21.49 9.46 -10.82
CA ALA A 169 -20.20 8.94 -11.27
C ALA A 169 -19.99 9.17 -12.78
N LEU A 170 -21.02 8.94 -13.59
CA LEU A 170 -20.99 9.22 -15.03
C LEU A 170 -20.80 10.71 -15.31
N ARG A 171 -21.49 11.60 -14.58
CA ARG A 171 -21.29 13.06 -14.68
C ARG A 171 -19.87 13.47 -14.30
N ALA A 172 -19.35 12.97 -13.18
CA ALA A 172 -17.99 13.28 -12.72
C ALA A 172 -16.93 12.83 -13.76
N SER A 173 -17.08 11.63 -14.32
CA SER A 173 -16.17 11.10 -15.34
C SER A 173 -16.21 11.89 -16.66
N SER A 174 -17.37 12.46 -17.01
CA SER A 174 -17.55 13.22 -18.24
C SER A 174 -16.90 14.61 -18.19
N GLY A 175 -16.86 15.26 -17.02
CA GLY A 175 -16.25 16.59 -16.85
C GLY A 175 -14.72 16.59 -16.83
N GLN A 176 -14.10 15.44 -16.58
CA GLN A 176 -12.65 15.35 -16.36
C GLN A 176 -11.82 15.23 -17.64
N ARG A 177 -12.45 15.04 -18.82
CA ARG A 177 -11.75 14.95 -20.12
C ARG A 177 -11.35 16.31 -20.73
N GLY A 178 -11.78 17.44 -20.15
CA GLY A 178 -11.66 18.75 -20.78
C GLY A 178 -10.52 19.68 -20.32
N ARG A 179 -9.78 19.35 -19.25
CA ARG A 179 -8.77 20.28 -18.70
C ARG A 179 -7.48 19.57 -18.28
N ARG A 180 -6.67 19.21 -19.28
CA ARG A 180 -5.24 18.95 -19.09
C ARG A 180 -4.47 20.28 -19.07
N THR A 181 -4.57 21.00 -17.96
CA THR A 181 -3.49 21.91 -17.52
C THR A 181 -3.05 21.35 -16.19
N ALA A 182 -2.12 20.39 -16.24
CA ALA A 182 -1.53 19.82 -15.04
C ALA A 182 -0.79 20.93 -14.29
N PRO A 183 -1.14 21.25 -13.03
CA PRO A 183 -0.29 22.09 -12.21
C PRO A 183 1.00 21.31 -11.93
N VAL A 184 2.13 21.95 -12.24
CA VAL A 184 3.51 21.46 -12.11
C VAL A 184 3.86 21.05 -10.66
N THR A 185 2.98 21.29 -9.69
CA THR A 185 3.17 20.97 -8.27
C THR A 185 3.02 19.48 -7.93
N MET A 186 2.35 18.67 -8.76
CA MET A 186 2.18 17.22 -8.49
C MET A 186 3.43 16.38 -8.82
N ALA A 187 4.38 16.90 -9.59
CA ALA A 187 5.63 16.17 -9.90
C ALA A 187 6.56 16.03 -8.68
N ALA A 188 6.45 16.95 -7.71
CA ALA A 188 7.30 16.94 -6.52
C ALA A 188 6.90 15.84 -5.51
N LEU A 189 5.61 15.50 -5.41
CA LEU A 189 5.15 14.46 -4.49
C LEU A 189 5.39 13.04 -5.03
N SER A 190 5.31 12.84 -6.35
CA SER A 190 5.61 11.55 -6.97
C SER A 190 7.10 11.15 -6.88
N ALA A 191 8.01 12.12 -6.80
CA ALA A 191 9.45 11.84 -6.66
C ALA A 191 9.81 11.27 -5.28
N LEU A 192 9.11 11.66 -4.21
CA LEU A 192 9.34 11.14 -2.86
C LEU A 192 8.90 9.68 -2.69
N ALA A 193 7.80 9.28 -3.32
CA ALA A 193 7.31 7.90 -3.26
C ALA A 193 8.24 6.90 -3.99
N ALA A 194 8.90 7.33 -5.08
CA ALA A 194 9.84 6.50 -5.82
C ALA A 194 11.14 6.23 -5.04
N VAL A 195 11.60 7.20 -4.23
CA VAL A 195 12.80 7.03 -3.39
C VAL A 195 12.55 6.00 -2.27
N ALA A 196 11.36 6.00 -1.66
CA ALA A 196 11.02 5.03 -0.61
C ALA A 196 10.96 3.58 -1.14
N ALA A 197 10.47 3.37 -2.37
CA ALA A 197 10.46 2.05 -3.01
C ALA A 197 11.88 1.58 -3.41
N GLY A 198 12.77 2.50 -3.79
CA GLY A 198 14.17 2.19 -4.11
C GLY A 198 14.99 1.72 -2.90
N VAL A 199 14.78 2.32 -1.73
CA VAL A 199 15.47 1.92 -0.48
C VAL A 199 15.01 0.52 -0.02
N ALA A 200 13.74 0.17 -0.21
CA ALA A 200 13.22 -1.15 0.14
C ALA A 200 13.82 -2.29 -0.72
N LEU A 201 14.14 -2.03 -1.99
CA LEU A 201 14.78 -3.01 -2.87
C LEU A 201 16.26 -3.21 -2.55
N LEU A 202 16.99 -2.13 -2.22
CA LEU A 202 18.41 -2.20 -1.84
C LEU A 202 18.64 -2.94 -0.51
N VAL A 203 17.69 -2.88 0.43
CA VAL A 203 17.76 -3.66 1.68
C VAL A 203 17.29 -5.11 1.50
N GLY A 204 16.49 -5.39 0.46
CA GLY A 204 16.02 -6.73 0.13
C GLY A 204 17.07 -7.62 -0.56
N GLU A 205 17.90 -7.07 -1.46
CA GLU A 205 18.84 -7.86 -2.26
C GLU A 205 20.07 -8.36 -1.48
N VAL A 206 20.44 -7.74 -0.36
CA VAL A 206 21.59 -8.19 0.45
C VAL A 206 21.32 -9.55 1.13
N ARG A 207 20.09 -10.09 1.06
CA ARG A 207 19.72 -11.35 1.71
C ARG A 207 19.70 -12.58 0.80
N GLU A 208 19.95 -12.46 -0.50
CA GLU A 208 19.79 -13.58 -1.45
C GLU A 208 21.06 -14.42 -1.74
N GLU A 209 22.25 -14.06 -1.26
CA GLU A 209 23.48 -14.83 -1.56
C GLU A 209 24.00 -15.71 -0.41
N LEU A 210 23.12 -16.46 0.25
CA LEU A 210 23.54 -17.64 1.02
C LEU A 210 23.02 -18.90 0.31
N PRO A 211 23.92 -19.74 -0.25
CA PRO A 211 23.52 -20.99 -0.89
C PRO A 211 22.91 -21.94 0.16
N SER A 212 21.58 -21.95 0.22
CA SER A 212 20.79 -22.82 1.08
C SER A 212 20.82 -24.26 0.54
N ALA A 213 21.93 -24.95 0.81
CA ALA A 213 22.04 -26.39 0.71
C ALA A 213 21.57 -27.03 2.04
N ALA A 214 20.29 -26.87 2.36
CA ALA A 214 19.65 -27.59 3.47
C ALA A 214 18.43 -28.34 2.94
N ARG A 215 18.63 -29.64 2.75
CA ARG A 215 17.62 -30.63 2.38
C ARG A 215 16.49 -30.62 3.42
N ALA A 216 15.32 -30.12 3.02
CA ALA A 216 14.12 -30.17 3.84
C ALA A 216 13.71 -31.62 4.14
N PRO A 217 13.31 -31.96 5.39
CA PRO A 217 12.71 -33.25 5.70
C PRO A 217 11.32 -33.35 5.06
N ALA A 218 11.06 -34.47 4.38
CA ALA A 218 9.80 -34.75 3.72
C ALA A 218 8.64 -34.79 4.72
N ALA A 219 7.67 -33.89 4.54
CA ALA A 219 6.39 -33.95 5.24
C ALA A 219 5.59 -35.19 4.77
N PRO A 220 4.83 -35.85 5.67
CA PRO A 220 4.01 -37.00 5.31
C PRO A 220 2.91 -36.58 4.34
N ALA A 221 2.89 -37.23 3.17
CA ALA A 221 1.94 -36.99 2.11
C ALA A 221 0.50 -37.30 2.58
N ALA A 222 -0.37 -36.29 2.56
CA ALA A 222 -1.80 -36.50 2.55
C ALA A 222 -2.19 -37.08 1.19
N GLU A 223 -2.44 -38.39 1.13
CA GLU A 223 -2.88 -39.10 -0.06
C GLU A 223 -4.27 -38.63 -0.51
N GLY A 224 -4.38 -38.21 -1.78
CA GLY A 224 -5.51 -38.68 -2.61
C GLY A 224 -6.34 -37.67 -3.38
N ALA A 225 -6.19 -36.36 -3.19
CA ALA A 225 -6.87 -35.38 -4.04
C ALA A 225 -5.88 -34.82 -5.08
N PRO A 226 -6.07 -35.06 -6.39
CA PRO A 226 -5.23 -34.45 -7.41
C PRO A 226 -5.38 -32.94 -7.33
N LEU A 227 -4.32 -32.25 -6.89
CA LEU A 227 -4.27 -30.79 -6.89
C LEU A 227 -4.61 -30.29 -8.30
N PRO A 228 -5.50 -29.29 -8.43
CA PRO A 228 -5.84 -28.74 -9.74
C PRO A 228 -4.56 -28.22 -10.40
N SER A 229 -4.23 -28.75 -11.58
CA SER A 229 -3.06 -28.33 -12.33
C SER A 229 -3.16 -26.82 -12.59
N PRO A 230 -2.14 -26.01 -12.23
CA PRO A 230 -2.16 -24.58 -12.50
C PRO A 230 -2.35 -24.34 -13.99
N ILE A 231 -3.18 -23.36 -14.35
CA ILE A 231 -3.42 -23.03 -15.76
C ILE A 231 -2.12 -22.41 -16.27
N ALA A 232 -1.49 -23.09 -17.24
CA ALA A 232 -0.29 -22.60 -17.89
C ALA A 232 -0.56 -21.20 -18.46
N ALA A 233 0.31 -20.26 -18.12
CA ALA A 233 0.13 -18.86 -18.49
C ALA A 233 0.04 -18.75 -20.02
N ARG A 234 -1.11 -18.29 -20.54
CA ARG A 234 -1.36 -18.32 -21.98
C ARG A 234 -0.38 -17.38 -22.67
N SER A 235 0.10 -17.79 -23.84
CA SER A 235 0.89 -16.90 -24.68
C SER A 235 0.04 -15.69 -25.08
N THR A 236 0.54 -14.49 -24.82
CA THR A 236 -0.12 -13.25 -25.25
C THR A 236 0.00 -13.03 -26.77
N ALA A 237 0.69 -13.93 -27.49
CA ALA A 237 0.82 -13.87 -28.94
C ALA A 237 -0.54 -13.85 -29.65
N ALA A 238 -1.53 -14.61 -29.15
CA ALA A 238 -2.88 -14.64 -29.72
C ALA A 238 -3.65 -13.32 -29.56
N LEU A 239 -3.20 -12.41 -28.67
CA LEU A 239 -3.80 -11.07 -28.50
C LEU A 239 -3.34 -10.08 -29.58
N PHE A 240 -2.38 -10.48 -30.43
CA PHE A 240 -1.84 -9.64 -31.49
C PHE A 240 -2.13 -10.27 -32.83
N ASP A 241 -2.79 -9.49 -33.69
CA ASP A 241 -2.89 -9.84 -35.09
C ASP A 241 -1.51 -9.63 -35.75
N PRO A 242 -0.84 -10.68 -36.26
CA PRO A 242 0.45 -10.54 -36.92
C PRO A 242 0.37 -9.70 -38.19
N ALA A 243 -0.82 -9.53 -38.79
CA ALA A 243 -1.04 -8.70 -39.96
C ALA A 243 -1.25 -7.21 -39.63
N ALA A 244 -1.52 -6.86 -38.36
CA ALA A 244 -1.69 -5.48 -37.94
C ALA A 244 -0.32 -4.84 -37.61
N PRO A 245 0.16 -3.87 -38.40
CA PRO A 245 1.43 -3.22 -38.14
C PRO A 245 1.40 -2.44 -36.82
N PHE A 246 2.54 -2.38 -36.14
CA PHE A 246 2.65 -1.64 -34.90
C PHE A 246 2.36 -0.15 -35.13
N PRO A 247 1.40 0.44 -34.40
CA PRO A 247 1.13 1.87 -34.49
C PRO A 247 2.37 2.64 -34.04
N ARG A 248 2.89 3.50 -34.93
CA ARG A 248 4.15 4.22 -34.73
C ARG A 248 4.06 5.29 -33.64
N GLU A 249 2.86 5.80 -33.34
CA GLU A 249 2.63 6.78 -32.28
C GLU A 249 1.33 6.47 -31.51
N GLY A 250 1.36 6.57 -30.18
CA GLY A 250 0.18 6.56 -29.30
C GLY A 250 -0.52 5.22 -29.01
N GLY A 251 -0.20 4.13 -29.72
CA GLY A 251 -0.87 2.82 -29.53
C GLY A 251 -0.21 1.87 -28.52
N GLN A 252 0.97 2.21 -28.00
CA GLN A 252 1.73 1.33 -27.09
C GLN A 252 1.03 1.13 -25.75
N THR A 253 0.42 2.17 -25.18
CA THR A 253 -0.29 2.11 -23.90
C THR A 253 -1.48 1.13 -23.97
N ALA A 254 -2.32 1.25 -25.01
CA ALA A 254 -3.45 0.35 -25.20
C ALA A 254 -3.05 -1.13 -25.41
N ARG A 255 -1.80 -1.38 -25.83
CA ARG A 255 -1.24 -2.73 -25.95
C ARG A 255 -0.79 -3.27 -24.60
N ILE A 256 -0.09 -2.45 -23.82
CA ILE A 256 0.34 -2.79 -22.46
C ILE A 256 -0.90 -3.08 -21.59
N ASP A 257 -1.93 -2.24 -21.69
CA ASP A 257 -3.18 -2.42 -20.93
C ASP A 257 -3.87 -3.75 -21.25
N ARG A 258 -3.88 -4.16 -22.53
CA ARG A 258 -4.43 -5.47 -22.94
C ARG A 258 -3.61 -6.64 -22.41
N ILE A 259 -2.28 -6.54 -22.41
CA ILE A 259 -1.40 -7.57 -21.83
C ILE A 259 -1.64 -7.66 -20.32
N ALA A 260 -1.65 -6.53 -19.63
CA ALA A 260 -1.83 -6.47 -18.18
C ALA A 260 -3.21 -7.04 -17.78
N ALA A 261 -4.27 -6.67 -18.50
CA ALA A 261 -5.62 -7.19 -18.25
C ALA A 261 -5.69 -8.72 -18.45
N ALA A 262 -5.07 -9.25 -19.51
CA ALA A 262 -5.03 -10.69 -19.76
C ALA A 262 -4.25 -11.45 -18.67
N ARG A 263 -3.07 -10.95 -18.30
CA ARG A 263 -2.25 -11.54 -17.23
C ARG A 263 -2.95 -11.49 -15.87
N ALA A 264 -3.65 -10.40 -15.56
CA ALA A 264 -4.43 -10.29 -14.34
C ALA A 264 -5.61 -11.27 -14.31
N ALA A 265 -6.24 -11.54 -15.45
CA ALA A 265 -7.29 -12.56 -15.55
C ALA A 265 -6.74 -13.98 -15.32
N ASP A 266 -5.61 -14.33 -15.96
CA ASP A 266 -4.95 -15.63 -15.76
C ASP A 266 -4.54 -15.83 -14.29
N LEU A 267 -3.97 -14.80 -13.65
CA LEU A 267 -3.56 -14.86 -12.24
C LEU A 267 -4.75 -15.09 -11.30
N ARG A 268 -5.87 -14.41 -11.54
CA ARG A 268 -7.11 -14.64 -10.78
C ARG A 268 -7.64 -16.05 -10.96
N GLN A 269 -7.65 -16.57 -12.19
CA GLN A 269 -8.07 -17.95 -12.46
C GLN A 269 -7.18 -18.97 -11.75
N ASN A 270 -5.86 -18.75 -11.73
CA ASN A 270 -4.94 -19.62 -10.98
C ASN A 270 -5.17 -19.57 -9.47
N ARG A 271 -5.49 -18.39 -8.92
CA ARG A 271 -5.87 -18.28 -7.49
C ARG A 271 -7.18 -19.01 -7.19
N TYR A 272 -8.21 -18.85 -8.02
CA TYR A 272 -9.47 -19.58 -7.83
C TYR A 272 -9.28 -21.09 -7.95
N ALA A 273 -8.46 -21.54 -8.91
CA ALA A 273 -8.11 -22.94 -9.04
C ALA A 273 -7.37 -23.46 -7.81
N ALA A 274 -6.41 -22.71 -7.26
CA ALA A 274 -5.72 -23.06 -6.02
C ALA A 274 -6.68 -23.21 -4.83
N TRP A 275 -7.74 -22.40 -4.78
CA TRP A 275 -8.80 -22.48 -3.77
C TRP A 275 -9.88 -23.53 -4.08
N GLY A 276 -9.76 -24.31 -5.16
CA GLY A 276 -10.73 -25.33 -5.54
C GLY A 276 -12.06 -24.78 -6.10
N VAL A 277 -12.11 -23.48 -6.46
CA VAL A 277 -13.28 -22.82 -7.04
C VAL A 277 -13.17 -22.87 -8.57
N ARG A 278 -14.14 -23.51 -9.23
CA ARG A 278 -14.26 -23.56 -10.70
C ARG A 278 -15.51 -22.85 -11.18
#